data_AF-A0A523M3I1-F1
#
_entry.id   AF-A0A523M3I1-F1
#
_cell.length_a   1.000
_cell.length_b   1.000
_cell.length_c   1.000
_cell.angle_alpha   90.00
_cell.angle_beta   90.00
_cell.angle_gamma   90.00
#
_symmetry.space_group_name_H-M   'P 1'
#
loop_
_entity.id
_entity.type
_entity.pdbx_description
1 polymer ?
#
loop_
_entity_poly.entity_id
_entity_poly.type
_entity_poly.pdbx_seq_one_letter_code
_entity_poly.pdbx_strand_id
1 'polypeptide(L)'
;MRRLIFLVLALLGAAVHGQNTPVGAEPPAQPPEPSLSIADGVGNNAEPIDPLGTPPPRRATRQQQVEALGPSEPLDPSEPPGPSELLGPLGPLGPGEQERDETWLVDDQFAEEEIAAYDDAQIILDPGSMEQAQELVKFAALQLESSEYRDAARTVNASVAMLEAHVGRYDPTLIEPLTILGRALHGQGDYPAAIDAYQRAVHVTRINGGLHSTDQVPIIYQEADSWVATGDLERANERHVYAYQTLLRAYGPENVEMVPGMYKLAHWYSQQNNIFSARGLYQYAAHALSLAYGMEDTRLIPALQGIAKTYRLERFPPYRDASQQAVVAFSTGPSSKVMRGHGGDVNKFTDGERALQQVVKIQEANPEATVRDLAVAMLELADWNLMFERWSRAFTLYEFSYKIMAEEGQATQEQLASYFGEPRPLYLPLPGGPTASPASILAVPTQGFVEMAYTVTERGQIRKLTTVASEPPDLMDFKVRKAMRTARFRPRIEAGVAVSTANLIYRHRFEYFSLPETVDSSAKQSAQGEENAAPEAS
;
A
#
# COMPACT_ATOMS: atom_id res chain seq x y z
N MET A 1 -19.19 -33.08 -3.28
CA MET A 1 -18.32 -31.89 -3.42
C MET A 1 -18.19 -31.08 -2.15
N ARG A 2 -19.25 -30.46 -1.59
CA ARG A 2 -19.17 -29.75 -0.29
C ARG A 2 -18.42 -30.56 0.78
N ARG A 3 -18.69 -31.87 0.90
CA ARG A 3 -17.95 -32.75 1.84
C ARG A 3 -16.46 -32.95 1.52
N LEU A 4 -16.05 -32.96 0.25
CA LEU A 4 -14.63 -33.16 -0.15
C LEU A 4 -13.83 -31.86 0.05
N ILE A 5 -14.45 -30.72 -0.26
CA ILE A 5 -13.94 -29.37 -0.03
C ILE A 5 -13.83 -29.08 1.48
N PHE A 6 -14.89 -29.37 2.24
CA PHE A 6 -14.84 -29.34 3.71
C PHE A 6 -13.77 -30.28 4.25
N LEU A 7 -13.53 -31.46 3.64
CA LEU A 7 -12.45 -32.36 4.07
C LEU A 7 -11.08 -31.73 3.81
N VAL A 8 -10.87 -31.12 2.64
CA VAL A 8 -9.61 -30.47 2.27
C VAL A 8 -9.37 -29.26 3.18
N LEU A 9 -10.34 -28.37 3.37
CA LEU A 9 -10.23 -27.22 4.26
C LEU A 9 -10.11 -27.63 5.75
N ALA A 10 -10.81 -28.69 6.19
CA ALA A 10 -10.67 -29.21 7.56
C ALA A 10 -9.30 -29.88 7.79
N LEU A 11 -8.76 -30.61 6.82
CA LEU A 11 -7.39 -31.15 6.86
C LEU A 11 -6.34 -30.03 6.86
N LEU A 12 -6.63 -28.90 6.19
CA LEU A 12 -5.77 -27.71 6.18
C LEU A 12 -5.84 -26.91 7.50
N GLY A 13 -6.99 -26.89 8.19
CA GLY A 13 -7.22 -26.20 9.46
C GLY A 13 -6.82 -26.99 10.72
N ALA A 14 -6.92 -28.33 10.71
CA ALA A 14 -6.62 -29.18 11.87
C ALA A 14 -5.12 -29.22 12.23
N ALA A 15 -4.23 -28.82 11.33
CA ALA A 15 -2.78 -28.81 11.58
C ALA A 15 -2.28 -27.60 12.41
N VAL A 16 -3.17 -26.69 12.83
CA VAL A 16 -2.82 -25.46 13.59
C VAL A 16 -2.93 -25.65 15.11
N HIS A 17 -3.52 -26.75 15.60
CA HIS A 17 -3.66 -27.02 17.05
C HIS A 17 -3.17 -28.42 17.42
N GLY A 18 -1.86 -28.64 17.47
CA GLY A 18 -1.36 -29.93 17.94
C GLY A 18 0.14 -30.00 18.15
N GLN A 19 0.63 -29.44 19.26
CA GLN A 19 1.58 -30.12 20.16
C GLN A 19 1.42 -29.54 21.58
N ASN A 20 0.57 -30.16 22.39
CA ASN A 20 0.73 -30.17 23.84
C ASN A 20 0.20 -31.51 24.34
N THR A 21 1.13 -32.44 24.56
CA THR A 21 0.88 -33.72 25.24
C THR A 21 0.72 -33.48 26.73
N PRO A 22 -0.37 -33.92 27.39
CA PRO A 22 -0.43 -33.93 28.84
C PRO A 22 0.17 -35.24 29.38
N VAL A 23 1.26 -35.12 30.14
CA VAL A 23 1.76 -36.18 31.03
C VAL A 23 1.12 -35.94 32.39
N GLY A 24 0.32 -36.89 32.87
CA GLY A 24 -0.17 -36.91 34.25
C GLY A 24 0.84 -37.59 35.18
N ALA A 25 1.00 -37.02 36.38
CA ALA A 25 1.37 -37.73 37.61
C ALA A 25 1.14 -36.81 38.83
N GLU A 26 0.57 -37.39 39.90
CA GLU A 26 0.18 -36.82 41.20
C GLU A 26 1.30 -36.14 42.02
N PRO A 27 0.94 -35.31 43.04
CA PRO A 27 1.89 -34.68 43.96
C PRO A 27 2.04 -35.46 45.28
N PRO A 28 3.12 -35.23 46.05
CA PRO A 28 3.11 -35.51 47.49
C PRO A 28 3.36 -34.28 48.38
N ALA A 29 2.44 -34.13 49.33
CA ALA A 29 2.56 -33.77 50.75
C ALA A 29 3.55 -32.68 51.24
N GLN A 30 2.98 -31.64 51.88
CA GLN A 30 3.63 -30.80 52.90
C GLN A 30 3.61 -31.49 54.28
N PRO A 31 4.62 -31.24 55.16
CA PRO A 31 4.52 -31.49 56.60
C PRO A 31 4.13 -30.21 57.39
N PRO A 32 3.66 -30.34 58.65
CA PRO A 32 2.91 -29.30 59.37
C PRO A 32 3.80 -28.36 60.23
N GLU A 33 3.24 -27.16 60.52
CA GLU A 33 3.74 -26.18 61.49
C GLU A 33 3.66 -26.68 62.95
N PRO A 34 4.45 -26.09 63.88
CA PRO A 34 4.12 -26.06 65.29
C PRO A 34 3.68 -24.67 65.79
N SER A 35 2.86 -24.75 66.83
CA SER A 35 2.00 -23.78 67.48
C SER A 35 2.64 -22.90 68.56
N LEU A 36 1.78 -22.03 69.13
CA LEU A 36 1.79 -21.35 70.46
C LEU A 36 2.07 -19.84 70.39
N SER A 37 1.48 -18.95 71.18
CA SER A 37 0.36 -18.91 72.14
C SER A 37 0.44 -17.54 72.86
N ILE A 38 -0.64 -17.11 73.52
CA ILE A 38 -0.74 -16.09 74.59
C ILE A 38 -0.82 -14.62 74.11
N ALA A 39 -1.65 -13.71 74.65
CA ALA A 39 -2.94 -13.70 75.34
C ALA A 39 -3.31 -12.21 75.56
N ASP A 40 -4.61 -11.92 75.54
CA ASP A 40 -5.40 -10.97 76.36
C ASP A 40 -4.95 -9.52 76.64
N GLY A 41 -5.93 -8.61 76.46
CA GLY A 41 -6.14 -7.52 77.44
C GLY A 41 -6.70 -6.19 76.93
N VAL A 42 -8.04 -6.09 76.82
CA VAL A 42 -8.96 -5.03 77.33
C VAL A 42 -8.31 -3.71 77.85
N GLY A 43 -8.77 -2.47 77.62
CA GLY A 43 -9.97 -1.88 77.00
C GLY A 43 -10.13 -0.40 77.43
N ASN A 44 -11.10 0.29 76.80
CA ASN A 44 -11.85 1.50 77.21
C ASN A 44 -11.27 2.94 77.13
N ASN A 45 -11.80 3.69 76.15
CA ASN A 45 -12.63 4.92 76.24
C ASN A 45 -12.25 6.08 77.20
N ALA A 46 -12.07 7.30 76.64
CA ALA A 46 -12.85 8.51 76.98
C ALA A 46 -12.38 9.76 76.17
N GLU A 47 -13.29 10.35 75.39
CA GLU A 47 -13.35 11.77 74.99
C GLU A 47 -14.18 12.57 76.05
N PRO A 48 -14.52 13.89 75.93
CA PRO A 48 -13.98 15.04 75.16
C PRO A 48 -13.86 16.34 76.01
N ILE A 49 -13.13 17.39 75.57
CA ILE A 49 -13.47 18.81 75.84
C ILE A 49 -12.92 19.70 74.71
N ASP A 50 -13.79 20.54 74.13
CA ASP A 50 -13.50 21.71 73.29
C ASP A 50 -13.92 22.97 74.09
N PRO A 51 -13.37 24.19 73.85
CA PRO A 51 -14.15 25.11 73.02
C PRO A 51 -13.42 26.25 72.25
N LEU A 52 -14.09 26.66 71.16
CA LEU A 52 -14.35 28.03 70.66
C LEU A 52 -13.25 28.87 69.95
N GLY A 53 -13.47 29.07 68.64
CA GLY A 53 -13.08 30.27 67.89
C GLY A 53 -13.28 30.15 66.37
N THR A 54 -14.24 30.88 65.78
CA THR A 54 -14.43 31.05 64.31
C THR A 54 -14.74 32.54 63.99
N PRO A 55 -14.83 33.02 62.72
CA PRO A 55 -13.80 33.25 61.68
C PRO A 55 -13.99 34.68 61.03
N PRO A 56 -13.81 35.04 59.71
CA PRO A 56 -12.93 34.71 58.56
C PRO A 56 -12.27 36.02 57.96
N PRO A 57 -11.87 36.24 56.66
CA PRO A 57 -11.86 35.38 55.45
C PRO A 57 -10.67 35.49 54.42
N ARG A 58 -10.70 34.55 53.45
CA ARG A 58 -10.28 34.63 52.01
C ARG A 58 -8.79 34.61 51.62
N ARG A 59 -8.31 33.47 51.11
CA ARG A 59 -8.24 33.12 49.66
C ARG A 59 -7.63 31.73 49.49
N ALA A 60 -8.26 30.93 48.63
CA ALA A 60 -7.91 29.54 48.35
C ALA A 60 -6.63 29.44 47.52
N THR A 61 -5.67 28.67 48.03
CA THR A 61 -4.60 28.03 47.26
C THR A 61 -5.09 26.60 46.98
N ARG A 62 -5.20 26.20 45.71
CA ARG A 62 -5.42 24.79 45.34
C ARG A 62 -4.18 24.29 44.61
N GLN A 63 -3.29 23.66 45.37
CA GLN A 63 -2.49 22.53 44.89
C GLN A 63 -3.38 21.28 45.02
N GLN A 64 -3.36 20.39 44.03
CA GLN A 64 -3.32 18.93 44.24
C GLN A 64 -3.25 18.14 42.92
N GLN A 65 -2.24 17.25 42.88
CA GLN A 65 -2.27 15.85 42.42
C GLN A 65 -2.48 15.60 40.91
N VAL A 66 -1.52 15.08 40.13
CA VAL A 66 -0.71 13.84 40.24
C VAL A 66 -1.55 12.63 40.66
N GLU A 67 -1.66 11.71 39.69
CA GLU A 67 -2.01 10.28 39.81
C GLU A 67 -3.46 9.87 39.49
N ALA A 68 -3.66 9.31 38.29
CA ALA A 68 -4.33 8.02 38.05
C ALA A 68 -4.37 7.70 36.54
N LEU A 69 -3.25 7.22 35.98
CA LEU A 69 -3.31 6.29 34.86
C LEU A 69 -3.78 4.97 35.47
N GLY A 70 -5.04 4.61 35.24
CA GLY A 70 -5.53 3.27 35.54
C GLY A 70 -4.69 2.22 34.79
N PRO A 71 -4.60 0.98 35.31
CA PRO A 71 -3.92 -0.09 34.58
C PRO A 71 -4.64 -0.25 33.24
N SER A 72 -3.92 0.02 32.16
CA SER A 72 -4.31 -0.31 30.79
C SER A 72 -4.73 -1.78 30.76
N GLU A 73 -6.00 -2.00 30.46
CA GLU A 73 -6.60 -3.30 30.23
C GLU A 73 -5.75 -4.04 29.17
N PRO A 74 -5.41 -5.32 29.37
CA PRO A 74 -4.67 -6.06 28.36
C PRO A 74 -5.51 -6.11 27.09
N LEU A 75 -5.04 -5.43 26.04
CA LEU A 75 -5.63 -5.44 24.70
C LEU A 75 -5.90 -6.89 24.27
N ASP A 76 -7.16 -7.18 23.94
CA ASP A 76 -7.55 -8.44 23.32
C ASP A 76 -6.83 -8.56 21.97
N PRO A 77 -5.98 -9.59 21.73
CA PRO A 77 -5.28 -9.76 20.47
C PRO A 77 -6.19 -10.06 19.27
N SER A 78 -7.52 -10.17 19.48
CA SER A 78 -8.52 -10.39 18.43
C SER A 78 -9.20 -9.12 17.91
N GLU A 79 -9.01 -7.97 18.55
CA GLU A 79 -9.58 -6.69 18.11
C GLU A 79 -8.55 -5.89 17.29
N PRO A 80 -8.87 -5.46 16.04
CA PRO A 80 -7.98 -4.58 15.30
C PRO A 80 -7.84 -3.25 16.07
N PRO A 81 -6.64 -2.62 16.12
CA PRO A 81 -6.48 -1.31 16.76
C PRO A 81 -7.52 -0.30 16.25
N GLY A 82 -7.83 0.76 16.98
CA GLY A 82 -8.64 1.85 16.42
C GLY A 82 -7.90 2.58 15.27
N PRO A 83 -8.57 3.17 14.27
CA PRO A 83 -7.89 3.84 13.14
C PRO A 83 -6.90 4.92 13.59
N SER A 84 -7.17 5.58 14.72
CA SER A 84 -6.27 6.54 15.35
C SER A 84 -5.00 5.91 15.97
N GLU A 85 -5.02 4.62 16.31
CA GLU A 85 -3.91 3.90 16.93
C GLU A 85 -2.97 3.28 15.88
N LEU A 86 -3.51 2.78 14.77
CA LEU A 86 -2.74 2.20 13.65
C LEU A 86 -2.02 3.26 12.81
N LEU A 87 -2.55 4.49 12.79
CA LEU A 87 -1.97 5.62 12.08
C LEU A 87 -0.95 6.41 12.94
N GLY A 88 -0.74 6.01 14.21
CA GLY A 88 -0.10 6.87 15.21
C GLY A 88 -0.91 8.16 15.42
N PRO A 89 -0.44 9.16 16.20
CA PRO A 89 -0.90 10.51 15.95
C PRO A 89 -0.58 10.78 14.49
N LEU A 90 -1.62 10.83 13.64
CA LEU A 90 -1.54 11.50 12.35
C LEU A 90 -0.84 12.81 12.68
N GLY A 91 0.42 12.94 12.27
CA GLY A 91 1.20 14.13 12.59
C GLY A 91 0.33 15.34 12.22
N PRO A 92 0.42 16.46 12.96
CA PRO A 92 -0.21 17.67 12.48
C PRO A 92 0.18 17.81 11.00
N LEU A 93 -0.77 18.24 10.16
CA LEU A 93 -0.46 18.83 8.85
C LEU A 93 0.90 19.53 9.03
N GLY A 94 1.92 19.12 8.27
CA GLY A 94 3.29 19.59 8.51
C GLY A 94 3.27 21.11 8.70
N PRO A 95 4.16 21.71 9.50
CA PRO A 95 4.02 23.10 9.95
C PRO A 95 3.66 24.10 8.82
N GLY A 96 4.06 23.81 7.58
CA GLY A 96 3.64 24.57 6.41
C GLY A 96 2.18 24.46 5.95
N GLU A 97 1.29 23.60 6.47
CA GLU A 97 -0.14 23.56 6.08
C GLU A 97 -1.10 24.05 7.16
N GLN A 98 -0.74 24.00 8.44
CA GLN A 98 -1.40 24.87 9.44
C GLN A 98 -1.02 26.33 9.21
N GLU A 99 0.25 26.61 8.86
CA GLU A 99 0.67 27.96 8.46
C GLU A 99 0.15 28.34 7.06
N ARG A 100 -0.04 27.42 6.11
CA ARG A 100 -0.71 27.72 4.82
C ARG A 100 -2.22 27.85 4.96
N ASP A 101 -2.88 27.08 5.82
CA ASP A 101 -4.29 27.30 6.19
C ASP A 101 -4.45 28.68 6.85
N GLU A 102 -3.47 29.13 7.64
CA GLU A 102 -3.42 30.52 8.12
C GLU A 102 -3.08 31.53 7.00
N THR A 103 -2.21 31.18 6.05
CA THR A 103 -1.85 32.05 4.91
C THR A 103 -3.05 32.27 3.96
N TRP A 104 -3.88 31.24 3.76
CA TRP A 104 -5.17 31.35 3.06
C TRP A 104 -6.28 31.97 3.93
N LEU A 105 -6.15 31.95 5.26
CA LEU A 105 -7.01 32.72 6.18
C LEU A 105 -6.67 34.23 6.18
N VAL A 106 -5.44 34.63 5.84
CA VAL A 106 -5.08 36.05 5.66
C VAL A 106 -5.70 36.62 4.37
N ASP A 107 -5.89 35.80 3.34
CA ASP A 107 -6.67 36.16 2.14
C ASP A 107 -8.20 36.16 2.41
N ASP A 108 -8.66 35.59 3.53
CA ASP A 108 -10.09 35.57 3.94
C ASP A 108 -10.56 36.95 4.45
N GLN A 109 -9.65 37.82 4.91
CA GLN A 109 -9.97 39.23 5.19
C GLN A 109 -10.21 40.05 3.90
N PHE A 110 -9.64 39.63 2.77
CA PHE A 110 -9.98 40.21 1.47
C PHE A 110 -11.33 39.69 0.96
N ALA A 111 -11.71 38.44 1.27
CA ALA A 111 -12.99 37.87 0.89
C ALA A 111 -14.18 38.56 1.60
N GLU A 112 -14.10 38.87 2.90
CA GLU A 112 -15.20 39.57 3.60
C GLU A 112 -15.42 41.03 3.14
N GLU A 113 -14.35 41.77 2.77
CA GLU A 113 -14.48 43.12 2.20
C GLU A 113 -14.97 43.10 0.74
N GLU A 114 -14.64 42.07 -0.04
CA GLU A 114 -14.98 41.96 -1.46
C GLU A 114 -16.38 41.33 -1.71
N ILE A 115 -16.85 40.46 -0.80
CA ILE A 115 -18.26 39.99 -0.75
C ILE A 115 -19.21 41.18 -0.52
N ALA A 116 -18.79 42.20 0.25
CA ALA A 116 -19.58 43.41 0.46
C ALA A 116 -19.64 44.34 -0.77
N ALA A 117 -18.76 44.16 -1.75
CA ALA A 117 -18.72 44.97 -2.98
C ALA A 117 -19.55 44.36 -4.13
N TYR A 118 -20.08 43.15 -3.98
CA TYR A 118 -20.71 42.39 -5.06
C TYR A 118 -22.24 42.56 -5.17
N ASP A 119 -22.86 43.38 -4.31
CA ASP A 119 -24.32 43.57 -4.27
C ASP A 119 -24.86 44.57 -5.31
N ASP A 120 -24.01 45.18 -6.15
CA ASP A 120 -24.41 46.28 -7.06
C ASP A 120 -24.10 46.06 -8.57
N ALA A 121 -23.67 44.87 -8.98
CA ALA A 121 -23.46 44.57 -10.41
C ALA A 121 -24.63 43.79 -10.99
N GLN A 122 -25.68 44.52 -11.41
CA GLN A 122 -26.75 43.97 -12.25
C GLN A 122 -26.19 43.71 -13.67
N ILE A 123 -25.41 42.65 -13.80
CA ILE A 123 -24.88 42.15 -15.07
C ILE A 123 -26.06 41.60 -15.88
N ILE A 124 -26.20 42.07 -17.12
CA ILE A 124 -27.19 41.57 -18.06
C ILE A 124 -26.83 40.12 -18.36
N LEU A 125 -27.53 39.20 -17.70
CA LEU A 125 -27.46 37.76 -17.94
C LEU A 125 -27.99 37.47 -19.36
N ASP A 126 -27.11 37.23 -20.32
CA ASP A 126 -27.51 36.62 -21.60
C ASP A 126 -27.58 35.11 -21.41
N PRO A 127 -28.76 34.46 -21.44
CA PRO A 127 -28.86 33.02 -21.26
C PRO A 127 -28.07 32.22 -22.31
N GLY A 128 -27.81 32.80 -23.49
CA GLY A 128 -27.07 32.14 -24.57
C GLY A 128 -25.59 31.88 -24.26
N SER A 129 -24.95 32.71 -23.43
CA SER A 129 -23.53 32.56 -23.09
C SER A 129 -23.27 31.45 -22.06
N MET A 130 -24.21 31.24 -21.14
CA MET A 130 -24.15 30.14 -20.15
C MET A 130 -24.35 28.78 -20.81
N GLU A 131 -25.34 28.67 -21.71
CA GLU A 131 -25.56 27.45 -22.49
C GLU A 131 -24.33 27.15 -23.37
N GLN A 132 -23.78 28.16 -24.04
CA GLN A 132 -22.56 28.01 -24.83
C GLN A 132 -21.37 27.56 -23.99
N ALA A 133 -21.17 28.11 -22.79
CA ALA A 133 -20.11 27.67 -21.90
C ALA A 133 -20.27 26.19 -21.52
N GLN A 134 -21.48 25.77 -21.13
CA GLN A 134 -21.76 24.37 -20.81
C GLN A 134 -21.54 23.42 -21.99
N GLU A 135 -21.88 23.84 -23.22
CA GLU A 135 -21.57 23.06 -24.42
C GLU A 135 -20.06 22.93 -24.66
N LEU A 136 -19.27 23.98 -24.37
CA LEU A 136 -17.81 23.90 -24.41
C LEU A 136 -17.25 22.94 -23.36
N VAL A 137 -17.83 22.89 -22.15
CA VAL A 137 -17.46 21.88 -21.13
C VAL A 137 -17.67 20.46 -21.65
N LYS A 138 -18.86 20.18 -22.20
CA LYS A 138 -19.18 18.86 -22.78
C LYS A 138 -18.24 18.51 -23.93
N PHE A 139 -17.96 19.46 -24.83
CA PHE A 139 -17.05 19.25 -25.94
C PHE A 139 -15.62 18.97 -25.46
N ALA A 140 -15.12 19.72 -24.47
CA ALA A 140 -13.81 19.48 -23.88
C ALA A 140 -13.72 18.11 -23.21
N ALA A 141 -14.80 17.62 -22.58
CA ALA A 141 -14.85 16.26 -22.02
C ALA A 141 -14.70 15.18 -23.12
N LEU A 142 -15.35 15.34 -24.27
CA LEU A 142 -15.19 14.42 -25.41
C LEU A 142 -13.77 14.47 -26.00
N GLN A 143 -13.15 15.65 -26.02
CA GLN A 143 -11.75 15.81 -26.44
C GLN A 143 -10.80 15.09 -25.48
N LEU A 144 -11.06 15.12 -24.16
CA LEU A 144 -10.29 14.34 -23.18
C LEU A 144 -10.40 12.83 -23.42
N GLU A 145 -11.59 12.32 -23.71
CA GLU A 145 -11.80 10.90 -24.03
C GLU A 145 -11.03 10.49 -25.28
N SER A 146 -10.93 11.40 -26.26
CA SER A 146 -10.16 11.22 -27.50
C SER A 146 -8.67 11.49 -27.34
N SER A 147 -8.20 11.80 -26.11
CA SER A 147 -6.81 12.16 -25.80
C SER A 147 -6.30 13.43 -26.52
N GLU A 148 -7.20 14.31 -26.96
CA GLU A 148 -6.90 15.61 -27.56
C GLU A 148 -6.63 16.65 -26.47
N TYR A 149 -5.67 16.37 -25.57
CA TYR A 149 -5.43 17.16 -24.36
C TYR A 149 -5.12 18.64 -24.65
N ARG A 150 -4.30 18.86 -25.70
CA ARG A 150 -4.21 20.07 -26.55
C ARG A 150 -5.44 20.96 -26.53
N ASP A 151 -6.44 20.42 -27.18
CA ASP A 151 -7.61 21.14 -27.63
C ASP A 151 -8.62 21.21 -26.48
N ALA A 152 -8.74 20.14 -25.70
CA ALA A 152 -9.53 20.11 -24.46
C ALA A 152 -9.15 21.27 -23.53
N ALA A 153 -7.85 21.50 -23.27
CA ALA A 153 -7.40 22.58 -22.39
C ALA A 153 -7.75 23.96 -22.94
N ARG A 154 -7.70 24.17 -24.26
CA ARG A 154 -8.07 25.44 -24.89
C ARG A 154 -9.58 25.67 -24.81
N THR A 155 -10.37 24.65 -25.17
CA THR A 155 -11.84 24.68 -25.14
C THR A 155 -12.34 24.95 -23.73
N VAL A 156 -11.85 24.22 -22.73
CA VAL A 156 -12.33 24.37 -21.35
C VAL A 156 -11.86 25.68 -20.71
N ASN A 157 -10.67 26.20 -21.03
CA ASN A 157 -10.25 27.53 -20.57
C ASN A 157 -11.18 28.63 -21.09
N ALA A 158 -11.62 28.53 -22.35
CA ALA A 158 -12.63 29.45 -22.88
C ALA A 158 -13.95 29.35 -22.10
N SER A 159 -14.40 28.13 -21.78
CA SER A 159 -15.58 27.92 -20.93
C SER A 159 -15.42 28.50 -19.53
N VAL A 160 -14.29 28.30 -18.86
CA VAL A 160 -14.02 28.84 -17.52
C VAL A 160 -14.10 30.36 -17.55
N ALA A 161 -13.44 31.00 -18.52
CA ALA A 161 -13.47 32.45 -18.67
C ALA A 161 -14.90 32.99 -18.91
N MET A 162 -15.70 32.27 -19.70
CA MET A 162 -17.11 32.62 -19.90
C MET A 162 -17.91 32.48 -18.59
N LEU A 163 -17.79 31.37 -17.89
CA LEU A 163 -18.52 31.14 -16.63
C LEU A 163 -18.12 32.17 -15.56
N GLU A 164 -16.82 32.41 -15.35
CA GLU A 164 -16.35 33.40 -14.37
C GLU A 164 -16.91 34.81 -14.62
N ALA A 165 -17.09 35.20 -15.89
CA ALA A 165 -17.67 36.48 -16.25
C ALA A 165 -19.18 36.59 -15.95
N HIS A 166 -19.90 35.47 -15.87
CA HIS A 166 -21.36 35.45 -15.67
C HIS A 166 -21.78 35.18 -14.23
N VAL A 167 -21.10 34.22 -13.57
CA VAL A 167 -21.49 33.74 -12.24
C VAL A 167 -20.48 34.07 -11.14
N GLY A 168 -19.31 34.61 -11.50
CA GLY A 168 -18.22 34.92 -10.56
C GLY A 168 -17.26 33.74 -10.34
N ARG A 169 -16.13 34.02 -9.68
CA ARG A 169 -14.97 33.11 -9.60
C ARG A 169 -15.11 31.92 -8.64
N TYR A 170 -16.12 31.96 -7.79
CA TYR A 170 -16.36 30.94 -6.76
C TYR A 170 -17.67 30.19 -6.95
N ASP A 171 -18.34 30.36 -8.09
CA ASP A 171 -19.60 29.66 -8.36
C ASP A 171 -19.36 28.15 -8.56
N PRO A 172 -20.22 27.26 -8.00
CA PRO A 172 -20.03 25.81 -8.08
C PRO A 172 -20.08 25.25 -9.50
N THR A 173 -20.64 25.97 -10.48
CA THR A 173 -20.60 25.57 -11.90
C THR A 173 -19.18 25.56 -12.48
N LEU A 174 -18.21 26.19 -11.81
CA LEU A 174 -16.80 26.15 -12.18
C LEU A 174 -16.07 24.87 -11.77
N ILE A 175 -16.62 24.06 -10.86
CA ILE A 175 -15.94 22.87 -10.31
C ILE A 175 -15.61 21.86 -11.43
N GLU A 176 -16.59 21.51 -12.25
CA GLU A 176 -16.42 20.56 -13.36
C GLU A 176 -15.42 21.07 -14.43
N PRO A 177 -15.56 22.27 -15.01
CA PRO A 177 -14.62 22.75 -16.01
C PRO A 177 -13.21 22.97 -15.47
N LEU A 178 -13.02 23.40 -14.22
CA LEU A 178 -11.69 23.46 -13.60
C LEU A 178 -11.07 22.07 -13.42
N THR A 179 -11.88 21.06 -13.08
CA THR A 179 -11.42 19.67 -12.99
C THR A 179 -11.04 19.12 -14.37
N ILE A 180 -11.83 19.41 -15.41
CA ILE A 180 -11.52 19.05 -16.81
C ILE A 180 -10.24 19.75 -17.28
N LEU A 181 -10.04 21.02 -16.92
CA LEU A 181 -8.81 21.75 -17.20
C LEU A 181 -7.60 21.06 -16.58
N GLY A 182 -7.68 20.69 -15.30
CA GLY A 182 -6.61 19.94 -14.63
C GLY A 182 -6.29 18.61 -15.34
N ARG A 183 -7.33 17.86 -15.75
CA ARG A 183 -7.16 16.60 -16.49
C ARG A 183 -6.51 16.81 -17.85
N ALA A 184 -6.89 17.86 -18.57
CA ALA A 184 -6.32 18.21 -19.85
C ALA A 184 -4.83 18.56 -19.70
N LEU A 185 -4.49 19.43 -18.76
CA LEU A 185 -3.11 19.84 -18.48
C LEU A 185 -2.24 18.65 -18.04
N HIS A 186 -2.78 17.76 -17.19
CA HIS A 186 -2.11 16.53 -16.79
C HIS A 186 -1.78 15.65 -18.00
N GLY A 187 -2.76 15.42 -18.89
CA GLY A 187 -2.55 14.64 -20.12
C GLY A 187 -1.55 15.26 -21.10
N GLN A 188 -1.34 16.58 -21.05
CA GLN A 188 -0.29 17.26 -21.82
C GLN A 188 1.12 17.11 -21.22
N GLY A 189 1.21 16.64 -19.97
CA GLY A 189 2.45 16.62 -19.19
C GLY A 189 2.75 17.93 -18.46
N ASP A 190 1.83 18.91 -18.46
CA ASP A 190 1.95 20.15 -17.69
C ASP A 190 1.38 19.94 -16.28
N TYR A 191 2.11 19.16 -15.48
CA TYR A 191 1.68 18.78 -14.14
C TYR A 191 1.55 19.97 -13.17
N PRO A 192 2.45 20.98 -13.15
CA PRO A 192 2.27 22.16 -12.30
C PRO A 192 0.97 22.91 -12.58
N ALA A 193 0.66 23.19 -13.86
CA ALA A 193 -0.59 23.88 -14.20
C ALA A 193 -1.83 23.02 -13.90
N ALA A 194 -1.72 21.69 -14.04
CA ALA A 194 -2.78 20.77 -13.64
C ALA A 194 -3.08 20.84 -12.14
N ILE A 195 -2.03 20.84 -11.32
CA ILE A 195 -2.13 20.97 -9.85
C ILE A 195 -2.84 22.28 -9.49
N ASP A 196 -2.46 23.41 -10.10
CA ASP A 196 -3.09 24.70 -9.84
C ASP A 196 -4.60 24.67 -10.19
N ALA A 197 -4.98 24.07 -11.32
CA ALA A 197 -6.37 23.93 -11.72
C ALA A 197 -7.18 23.05 -10.74
N TYR A 198 -6.61 21.94 -10.27
CA TYR A 198 -7.24 21.08 -9.27
C TYR A 198 -7.39 21.78 -7.92
N GLN A 199 -6.37 22.52 -7.47
CA GLN A 199 -6.44 23.28 -6.21
C GLN A 199 -7.52 24.35 -6.26
N ARG A 200 -7.67 25.03 -7.40
CA ARG A 200 -8.80 25.96 -7.62
C ARG A 200 -10.14 25.24 -7.55
N ALA A 201 -10.27 24.09 -8.21
CA ALA A 201 -11.51 23.31 -8.15
C ALA A 201 -11.85 22.86 -6.72
N VAL A 202 -10.86 22.36 -5.95
CA VAL A 202 -11.02 21.99 -4.54
C VAL A 202 -11.46 23.20 -3.70
N HIS A 203 -10.87 24.37 -3.93
CA HIS A 203 -11.21 25.59 -3.22
C HIS A 203 -12.66 26.03 -3.48
N VAL A 204 -13.10 26.03 -4.75
CA VAL A 204 -14.50 26.32 -5.11
C VAL A 204 -15.46 25.30 -4.45
N THR A 205 -15.09 24.02 -4.45
CA THR A 205 -15.89 22.99 -3.75
C THR A 205 -15.99 23.25 -2.25
N ARG A 206 -14.91 23.68 -1.59
CA ARG A 206 -14.91 23.97 -0.15
C ARG A 206 -15.77 25.19 0.19
N ILE A 207 -15.72 26.25 -0.62
CA ILE A 207 -16.56 27.44 -0.42
C ILE A 207 -18.04 27.07 -0.46
N ASN A 208 -18.44 26.23 -1.42
CA ASN A 208 -19.85 25.92 -1.66
C ASN A 208 -20.38 24.74 -0.83
N GLY A 209 -19.55 23.75 -0.55
CA GLY A 209 -19.93 22.51 0.16
C GLY A 209 -19.38 22.40 1.58
N GLY A 210 -18.54 23.34 2.03
CA GLY A 210 -17.84 23.30 3.31
C GLY A 210 -16.51 22.53 3.27
N LEU A 211 -15.68 22.74 4.30
CA LEU A 211 -14.31 22.21 4.39
C LEU A 211 -14.20 20.68 4.31
N HIS A 212 -15.25 19.96 4.73
CA HIS A 212 -15.27 18.49 4.76
C HIS A 212 -16.25 17.90 3.74
N SER A 213 -16.67 18.67 2.72
CA SER A 213 -17.45 18.11 1.61
C SER A 213 -16.67 16.96 0.96
N THR A 214 -17.32 15.83 0.74
CA THR A 214 -16.71 14.68 0.08
C THR A 214 -16.59 14.87 -1.43
N ASP A 215 -17.26 15.88 -2.00
CA ASP A 215 -17.20 16.22 -3.43
C ASP A 215 -15.78 16.65 -3.88
N GLN A 216 -14.94 17.10 -2.95
CA GLN A 216 -13.56 17.47 -3.26
C GLN A 216 -12.64 16.24 -3.40
N VAL A 217 -13.01 15.08 -2.84
CA VAL A 217 -12.15 13.90 -2.74
C VAL A 217 -11.68 13.37 -4.11
N PRO A 218 -12.55 13.24 -5.13
CA PRO A 218 -12.11 12.84 -6.46
C PRO A 218 -11.08 13.78 -7.08
N ILE A 219 -11.22 15.09 -6.85
CA ILE A 219 -10.32 16.12 -7.38
C ILE A 219 -8.95 16.03 -6.70
N ILE A 220 -8.93 15.82 -5.38
CA ILE A 220 -7.70 15.69 -4.60
C ILE A 220 -6.89 14.45 -4.99
N TYR A 221 -7.57 13.36 -5.37
CA TYR A 221 -6.84 12.20 -5.92
C TYR A 221 -6.21 12.50 -7.28
N GLN A 222 -6.83 13.31 -8.13
CA GLN A 222 -6.23 13.74 -9.41
C GLN A 222 -5.06 14.71 -9.19
N GLU A 223 -5.14 15.56 -8.16
CA GLU A 223 -4.00 16.37 -7.70
C GLU A 223 -2.85 15.47 -7.23
N ALA A 224 -3.14 14.44 -6.42
CA ALA A 224 -2.15 13.47 -5.97
C ALA A 224 -1.45 12.76 -7.14
N ASP A 225 -2.21 12.32 -8.14
CA ASP A 225 -1.66 11.69 -9.36
C ASP A 225 -0.73 12.65 -10.12
N SER A 226 -1.03 13.96 -10.12
CA SER A 226 -0.17 14.98 -10.74
C SER A 226 1.11 15.19 -9.94
N TRP A 227 1.05 15.18 -8.61
CA TRP A 227 2.25 15.19 -7.76
C TRP A 227 3.13 13.96 -8.00
N VAL A 228 2.53 12.76 -8.13
CA VAL A 228 3.27 11.53 -8.50
C VAL A 228 4.01 11.72 -9.83
N ALA A 229 3.36 12.32 -10.82
CA ALA A 229 3.97 12.53 -12.13
C ALA A 229 5.14 13.52 -12.11
N THR A 230 5.18 14.45 -11.15
CA THR A 230 6.35 15.31 -10.90
C THR A 230 7.50 14.62 -10.16
N GLY A 231 7.24 13.45 -9.56
CA GLY A 231 8.17 12.75 -8.68
C GLY A 231 8.14 13.20 -7.21
N ASP A 232 7.32 14.21 -6.87
CA ASP A 232 7.10 14.65 -5.48
C ASP A 232 6.12 13.71 -4.77
N LEU A 233 6.65 12.55 -4.37
CA LEU A 233 5.90 11.52 -3.67
C LEU A 233 5.48 11.94 -2.25
N GLU A 234 6.13 12.95 -1.65
CA GLU A 234 5.76 13.49 -0.33
C GLU A 234 4.42 14.24 -0.43
N ARG A 235 4.31 15.19 -1.36
CA ARG A 235 3.06 15.92 -1.59
C ARG A 235 1.94 15.02 -2.08
N ALA A 236 2.25 14.04 -2.92
CA ALA A 236 1.27 13.02 -3.32
C ALA A 236 0.71 12.27 -2.09
N ASN A 237 1.59 11.87 -1.16
CA ASN A 237 1.18 11.22 0.07
C ASN A 237 0.29 12.13 0.93
N GLU A 238 0.66 13.40 1.10
CA GLU A 238 -0.16 14.37 1.82
C GLU A 238 -1.57 14.47 1.23
N ARG A 239 -1.70 14.57 -0.11
CA ARG A 239 -3.00 14.65 -0.78
C ARG A 239 -3.84 13.38 -0.57
N HIS A 240 -3.23 12.20 -0.67
CA HIS A 240 -3.92 10.94 -0.37
C HIS A 240 -4.40 10.85 1.08
N VAL A 241 -3.58 11.28 2.04
CA VAL A 241 -3.94 11.32 3.46
C VAL A 241 -5.06 12.34 3.71
N TYR A 242 -4.98 13.52 3.10
CA TYR A 242 -6.01 14.56 3.20
C TYR A 242 -7.37 14.04 2.69
N ALA A 243 -7.40 13.41 1.51
CA ALA A 243 -8.61 12.81 0.97
C ALA A 243 -9.23 11.78 1.93
N TYR A 244 -8.40 10.92 2.54
CA TYR A 244 -8.86 9.96 3.55
C TYR A 244 -9.40 10.66 4.81
N GLN A 245 -8.77 11.73 5.28
CA GLN A 245 -9.22 12.50 6.45
C GLN A 245 -10.55 13.21 6.19
N THR A 246 -10.76 13.75 4.98
CA THR A 246 -12.05 14.35 4.58
C THR A 246 -13.17 13.33 4.64
N LEU A 247 -12.95 12.12 4.10
CA LEU A 247 -13.91 11.02 4.22
C LEU A 247 -14.15 10.63 5.68
N LEU A 248 -13.07 10.51 6.48
CA LEU A 248 -13.16 10.12 7.90
C LEU A 248 -14.00 11.10 8.71
N ARG A 249 -13.83 12.40 8.46
CA ARG A 249 -14.63 13.46 9.11
C ARG A 249 -16.09 13.47 8.65
N ALA A 250 -16.35 13.14 7.39
CA ALA A 250 -17.69 13.11 6.83
C ALA A 250 -18.50 11.89 7.31
N TYR A 251 -17.88 10.70 7.36
CA TYR A 251 -18.59 9.44 7.57
C TYR A 251 -18.33 8.75 8.91
N GLY A 252 -17.19 9.02 9.55
CA GLY A 252 -16.71 8.28 10.72
C GLY A 252 -15.95 6.98 10.37
N PRO A 253 -15.22 6.40 11.33
CA PRO A 253 -14.24 5.33 11.07
C PRO A 253 -14.82 3.97 10.65
N GLU A 254 -16.04 3.63 11.07
CA GLU A 254 -16.68 2.33 10.84
C GLU A 254 -17.67 2.32 9.66
N ASN A 255 -17.87 3.48 9.03
CA ASN A 255 -18.84 3.61 7.97
C ASN A 255 -18.34 2.95 6.67
N VAL A 256 -19.20 2.16 6.03
CA VAL A 256 -18.88 1.45 4.78
C VAL A 256 -18.49 2.40 3.64
N GLU A 257 -18.98 3.64 3.65
CA GLU A 257 -18.61 4.68 2.69
C GLU A 257 -17.12 5.07 2.76
N MET A 258 -16.41 4.69 3.83
CA MET A 258 -14.95 4.86 3.94
C MET A 258 -14.16 3.87 3.08
N VAL A 259 -14.74 2.73 2.72
CA VAL A 259 -14.02 1.61 2.08
C VAL A 259 -13.27 2.04 0.80
N PRO A 260 -13.85 2.83 -0.12
CA PRO A 260 -13.12 3.33 -1.29
C PRO A 260 -11.88 4.16 -0.90
N GLY A 261 -11.98 5.01 0.12
CA GLY A 261 -10.86 5.80 0.63
C GLY A 261 -9.78 4.96 1.30
N MET A 262 -10.19 3.95 2.08
CA MET A 262 -9.28 2.97 2.68
C MET A 262 -8.49 2.22 1.59
N TYR A 263 -9.16 1.77 0.53
CA TYR A 263 -8.50 1.09 -0.59
C TYR A 263 -7.54 2.00 -1.34
N LYS A 264 -7.91 3.26 -1.62
CA LYS A 264 -7.03 4.23 -2.28
C LYS A 264 -5.73 4.43 -1.50
N LEU A 265 -5.84 4.71 -0.20
CA LEU A 265 -4.66 4.93 0.65
C LEU A 265 -3.87 3.63 0.90
N ALA A 266 -4.54 2.47 1.01
CA ALA A 266 -3.87 1.18 1.16
C ALA A 266 -3.07 0.80 -0.10
N HIS A 267 -3.62 1.09 -1.28
CA HIS A 267 -2.91 0.89 -2.55
C HIS A 267 -1.69 1.79 -2.67
N TRP A 268 -1.85 3.08 -2.35
CA TRP A 268 -0.75 4.04 -2.30
C TRP A 268 0.38 3.54 -1.38
N TYR A 269 0.07 3.20 -0.14
CA TYR A 269 1.06 2.68 0.80
C TYR A 269 1.68 1.35 0.36
N SER A 270 0.91 0.47 -0.30
CA SER A 270 1.46 -0.76 -0.87
C SER A 270 2.48 -0.50 -1.98
N GLN A 271 2.26 0.52 -2.82
CA GLN A 271 3.19 0.93 -3.88
C GLN A 271 4.47 1.52 -3.30
N GLN A 272 4.35 2.29 -2.21
CA GLN A 272 5.49 2.86 -1.48
C GLN A 272 6.15 1.89 -0.49
N ASN A 273 5.83 0.59 -0.57
CA ASN A 273 6.35 -0.44 0.33
C ASN A 273 6.10 -0.16 1.84
N ASN A 274 5.15 0.72 2.18
CA ASN A 274 4.61 0.90 3.52
C ASN A 274 3.54 -0.17 3.79
N ILE A 275 4.01 -1.41 3.88
CA ILE A 275 3.17 -2.61 3.97
C ILE A 275 2.32 -2.68 5.25
N PHE A 276 2.77 -2.06 6.35
CA PHE A 276 2.06 -2.12 7.64
C PHE A 276 0.86 -1.18 7.66
N SER A 277 1.04 0.08 7.22
CA SER A 277 -0.08 1.01 7.09
C SER A 277 -1.09 0.52 6.05
N ALA A 278 -0.62 -0.04 4.93
CA ALA A 278 -1.50 -0.67 3.94
C ALA A 278 -2.32 -1.82 4.55
N ARG A 279 -1.69 -2.70 5.34
CA ARG A 279 -2.36 -3.82 5.98
C ARG A 279 -3.47 -3.37 6.92
N GLY A 280 -3.18 -2.38 7.78
CA GLY A 280 -4.18 -1.82 8.68
C GLY A 280 -5.41 -1.31 7.94
N LEU A 281 -5.22 -0.56 6.85
CA LEU A 281 -6.33 -0.05 6.02
C LEU A 281 -7.14 -1.17 5.36
N TYR A 282 -6.51 -2.24 4.86
CA TYR A 282 -7.26 -3.40 4.35
C TYR A 282 -8.00 -4.13 5.47
N GLN A 283 -7.44 -4.22 6.68
CA GLN A 283 -8.12 -4.79 7.84
C GLN A 283 -9.35 -3.97 8.24
N TYR A 284 -9.26 -2.64 8.25
CA TYR A 284 -10.42 -1.78 8.49
C TYR A 284 -11.47 -1.92 7.41
N ALA A 285 -11.08 -1.97 6.14
CA ALA A 285 -12.02 -2.19 5.06
C ALA A 285 -12.75 -3.53 5.22
N ALA A 286 -12.03 -4.61 5.53
CA ALA A 286 -12.63 -5.91 5.80
C ALA A 286 -13.59 -5.86 7.01
N HIS A 287 -13.21 -5.14 8.07
CA HIS A 287 -14.03 -4.98 9.26
C HIS A 287 -15.33 -4.20 8.97
N ALA A 288 -15.25 -3.01 8.38
CA ALA A 288 -16.40 -2.19 8.02
C ALA A 288 -17.37 -2.94 7.10
N LEU A 289 -16.85 -3.66 6.09
CA LEU A 289 -17.65 -4.50 5.21
C LEU A 289 -18.29 -5.68 5.96
N SER A 290 -17.56 -6.32 6.86
CA SER A 290 -18.10 -7.43 7.67
C SER A 290 -19.23 -6.97 8.59
N LEU A 291 -19.14 -5.75 9.13
CA LEU A 291 -20.17 -5.15 9.97
C LEU A 291 -21.42 -4.79 9.15
N ALA A 292 -21.23 -4.23 7.95
CA ALA A 292 -22.32 -3.78 7.09
C ALA A 292 -23.06 -4.93 6.38
N TYR A 293 -22.34 -5.97 5.95
CA TYR A 293 -22.89 -7.00 5.05
C TYR A 293 -22.70 -8.45 5.55
N GLY A 294 -21.91 -8.65 6.61
CA GLY A 294 -21.59 -9.98 7.15
C GLY A 294 -20.26 -10.55 6.64
N MET A 295 -19.77 -11.59 7.32
CA MET A 295 -18.43 -12.16 7.08
C MET A 295 -18.28 -12.97 5.77
N GLU A 296 -19.39 -13.28 5.10
CA GLU A 296 -19.42 -14.09 3.87
C GLU A 296 -19.79 -13.27 2.62
N ASP A 297 -19.83 -11.94 2.72
CA ASP A 297 -20.14 -11.05 1.60
C ASP A 297 -18.94 -10.92 0.64
N THR A 298 -19.23 -10.92 -0.67
CA THR A 298 -18.21 -10.88 -1.73
C THR A 298 -17.40 -9.59 -1.74
N ARG A 299 -17.94 -8.49 -1.21
CA ARG A 299 -17.23 -7.21 -1.11
C ARG A 299 -16.00 -7.30 -0.20
N LEU A 300 -15.91 -8.28 0.71
CA LEU A 300 -14.73 -8.47 1.56
C LEU A 300 -13.51 -8.99 0.77
N ILE A 301 -13.71 -9.61 -0.40
CA ILE A 301 -12.65 -10.30 -1.15
C ILE A 301 -11.46 -9.36 -1.45
N PRO A 302 -11.63 -8.14 -1.99
CA PRO A 302 -10.50 -7.24 -2.27
C PRO A 302 -9.71 -6.86 -1.01
N ALA A 303 -10.38 -6.65 0.12
CA ALA A 303 -9.72 -6.37 1.39
C ALA A 303 -8.88 -7.57 1.87
N LEU A 304 -9.44 -8.77 1.83
CA LEU A 304 -8.74 -10.00 2.23
C LEU A 304 -7.54 -10.30 1.31
N GLN A 305 -7.68 -10.10 0.00
CA GLN A 305 -6.58 -10.19 -0.96
C GLN A 305 -5.50 -9.14 -0.69
N GLY A 306 -5.90 -7.91 -0.33
CA GLY A 306 -5.00 -6.85 0.12
C GLY A 306 -4.19 -7.27 1.36
N ILE A 307 -4.84 -7.84 2.37
CA ILE A 307 -4.20 -8.38 3.57
C ILE A 307 -3.17 -9.45 3.18
N ALA A 308 -3.58 -10.48 2.42
CA ALA A 308 -2.68 -11.54 1.97
C ALA A 308 -1.48 -10.99 1.18
N LYS A 309 -1.72 -10.01 0.28
CA LYS A 309 -0.67 -9.34 -0.49
C LYS A 309 0.33 -8.62 0.41
N THR A 310 -0.10 -7.92 1.47
CA THR A 310 0.82 -7.24 2.39
C THR A 310 1.68 -8.22 3.17
N TYR A 311 1.15 -9.36 3.62
CA TYR A 311 1.97 -10.42 4.24
C TYR A 311 2.95 -11.07 3.25
N ARG A 312 2.52 -11.24 1.99
CA ARG A 312 3.42 -11.70 0.93
C ARG A 312 4.59 -10.73 0.74
N LEU A 313 4.32 -9.43 0.64
CA LEU A 313 5.34 -8.39 0.46
C LEU A 313 6.28 -8.30 1.67
N GLU A 314 5.77 -8.51 2.88
CA GLU A 314 6.60 -8.57 4.09
C GLU A 314 7.60 -9.74 4.06
N ARG A 315 7.16 -10.92 3.60
CA ARG A 315 8.02 -12.10 3.51
C ARG A 315 8.93 -12.09 2.29
N PHE A 316 8.42 -11.55 1.18
CA PHE A 316 9.02 -11.58 -0.14
C PHE A 316 9.06 -10.16 -0.73
N PRO A 317 9.89 -9.25 -0.17
CA PRO A 317 9.97 -7.89 -0.66
C PRO A 317 10.59 -7.86 -2.07
N PRO A 318 10.13 -6.97 -2.96
CA PRO A 318 10.65 -6.86 -4.32
C PRO A 318 12.13 -6.47 -4.34
N TYR A 319 12.56 -5.65 -3.38
CA TYR A 319 13.94 -5.22 -3.17
C TYR A 319 14.51 -5.86 -1.90
N ARG A 320 15.65 -6.55 -2.01
CA ARG A 320 16.32 -7.18 -0.86
C ARG A 320 17.34 -6.29 -0.15
N ASP A 321 17.91 -5.31 -0.84
CA ASP A 321 18.88 -4.39 -0.23
C ASP A 321 18.18 -3.25 0.50
N ALA A 322 18.50 -3.11 1.79
CA ALA A 322 17.90 -2.11 2.69
C ALA A 322 18.15 -0.66 2.22
N SER A 323 19.22 -0.40 1.48
CA SER A 323 19.50 0.92 0.89
C SER A 323 18.47 1.33 -0.16
N GLN A 324 17.78 0.39 -0.79
CA GLN A 324 16.69 0.66 -1.73
C GLN A 324 15.32 0.65 -1.06
N GLN A 325 15.20 -0.04 0.09
CA GLN A 325 14.00 0.01 0.94
C GLN A 325 13.86 1.36 1.66
N ALA A 326 14.99 1.99 2.01
CA ALA A 326 15.02 3.27 2.73
C ALA A 326 14.59 4.48 1.89
N VAL A 327 14.70 4.42 0.56
CA VAL A 327 14.33 5.53 -0.34
C VAL A 327 12.81 5.68 -0.48
N VAL A 328 12.04 4.65 -0.10
CA VAL A 328 10.57 4.62 -0.28
C VAL A 328 9.81 4.71 1.06
N ALA A 329 10.54 4.69 2.18
CA ALA A 329 9.94 4.89 3.49
C ALA A 329 9.77 6.39 3.76
N PHE A 330 8.61 6.93 3.41
CA PHE A 330 8.17 8.20 3.98
C PHE A 330 8.18 8.06 5.50
N SER A 331 9.16 8.72 6.11
CA SER A 331 9.29 8.86 7.54
C SER A 331 8.14 9.74 8.03
N THR A 332 6.97 9.15 8.28
CA THR A 332 6.10 9.70 9.31
C THR A 332 6.85 9.62 10.64
N GLY A 333 6.75 10.68 11.46
CA GLY A 333 7.59 11.00 12.61
C GLY A 333 7.71 9.92 13.72
N PRO A 334 7.86 10.29 15.02
CA PRO A 334 8.27 9.36 16.07
C PRO A 334 7.16 8.36 16.48
N SER A 335 6.70 7.52 15.57
CA SER A 335 5.93 6.28 15.81
C SER A 335 6.59 5.04 15.18
N SER A 336 7.78 5.18 14.60
CA SER A 336 8.62 4.03 14.22
C SER A 336 9.03 3.13 15.40
N LYS A 337 8.82 3.57 16.65
CA LYS A 337 8.99 2.75 17.87
C LYS A 337 7.79 1.85 18.18
N VAL A 338 6.56 2.18 17.77
CA VAL A 338 5.38 1.32 18.02
C VAL A 338 5.33 0.17 17.00
N MET A 339 5.74 0.41 15.75
CA MET A 339 5.81 -0.64 14.71
C MET A 339 7.08 -1.52 14.79
N ARG A 340 8.11 -1.15 15.56
CA ARG A 340 9.23 -2.05 15.90
C ARG A 340 8.89 -3.05 17.01
N GLY A 341 7.70 -2.96 17.61
CA GLY A 341 7.25 -3.81 18.72
C GLY A 341 6.73 -5.20 18.33
N HIS A 342 6.55 -5.51 17.04
CA HIS A 342 6.21 -6.88 16.58
C HIS A 342 7.44 -7.61 16.05
N GLY A 343 8.57 -7.46 16.76
CA GLY A 343 9.78 -8.26 16.63
C GLY A 343 9.65 -9.61 17.34
N GLY A 344 8.55 -10.31 17.14
CA GLY A 344 8.47 -11.76 17.32
C GLY A 344 8.24 -12.35 15.94
N ASP A 345 8.94 -13.43 15.59
CA ASP A 345 8.62 -14.25 14.42
C ASP A 345 7.23 -14.90 14.61
N VAL A 346 6.17 -14.09 14.63
CA VAL A 346 4.79 -14.54 14.49
C VAL A 346 4.71 -15.09 13.07
N ASN A 347 4.24 -16.32 12.95
CA ASN A 347 4.23 -17.08 11.71
C ASN A 347 3.45 -16.35 10.60
N LYS A 348 4.11 -15.48 9.82
CA LYS A 348 3.52 -14.62 8.77
C LYS A 348 2.75 -15.40 7.69
N PHE A 349 2.99 -16.71 7.61
CA PHE A 349 2.24 -17.64 6.77
C PHE A 349 0.76 -17.74 7.16
N THR A 350 0.44 -17.80 8.46
CA THR A 350 -0.91 -18.15 8.92
C THR A 350 -1.91 -17.04 8.65
N ASP A 351 -1.51 -15.78 8.81
CA ASP A 351 -2.45 -14.66 8.67
C ASP A 351 -2.82 -14.40 7.21
N GLY A 352 -1.82 -14.42 6.31
CA GLY A 352 -2.08 -14.35 4.88
C GLY A 352 -2.83 -15.58 4.35
N GLU A 353 -2.53 -16.77 4.88
CA GLU A 353 -3.29 -17.98 4.56
C GLU A 353 -4.76 -17.86 5.00
N ARG A 354 -5.00 -17.40 6.24
CA ARG A 354 -6.36 -17.23 6.79
C ARG A 354 -7.19 -16.28 5.92
N ALA A 355 -6.60 -15.18 5.45
CA ALA A 355 -7.27 -14.25 4.56
C ALA A 355 -7.69 -14.93 3.23
N LEU A 356 -6.79 -15.70 2.61
CA LEU A 356 -7.10 -16.42 1.36
C LEU A 356 -8.08 -17.58 1.57
N GLN A 357 -8.02 -18.28 2.70
CA GLN A 357 -9.02 -19.27 3.08
C GLN A 357 -10.41 -18.64 3.23
N GLN A 358 -10.50 -17.43 3.79
CA GLN A 358 -11.76 -16.71 3.87
C GLN A 358 -12.27 -16.30 2.48
N VAL A 359 -11.41 -15.92 1.55
CA VAL A 359 -11.80 -15.68 0.15
C VAL A 359 -12.41 -16.93 -0.48
N VAL A 360 -11.78 -18.10 -0.31
CA VAL A 360 -12.34 -19.38 -0.79
C VAL A 360 -13.70 -19.65 -0.15
N LYS A 361 -13.83 -19.45 1.17
CA LYS A 361 -15.09 -19.64 1.90
C LYS A 361 -16.21 -18.73 1.39
N ILE A 362 -15.92 -17.45 1.13
CA ILE A 362 -16.86 -16.49 0.56
C ILE A 362 -17.35 -16.97 -0.82
N GLN A 363 -16.43 -17.40 -1.69
CA GLN A 363 -16.79 -17.89 -3.01
C GLN A 363 -17.61 -19.19 -2.96
N GLU A 364 -17.38 -20.06 -1.97
CA GLU A 364 -18.19 -21.26 -1.76
C GLU A 364 -19.59 -20.98 -1.23
N ALA A 365 -19.72 -19.93 -0.41
CA ALA A 365 -21.00 -19.50 0.16
C ALA A 365 -21.84 -18.70 -0.83
N ASN A 366 -21.21 -18.01 -1.77
CA ASN A 366 -21.86 -17.16 -2.76
C ASN A 366 -22.61 -17.96 -3.84
N PRO A 367 -23.95 -17.86 -3.92
CA PRO A 367 -24.73 -18.54 -4.97
C PRO A 367 -24.46 -18.00 -6.39
N GLU A 368 -23.97 -16.77 -6.51
CA GLU A 368 -23.66 -16.12 -7.79
C GLU A 368 -22.21 -16.37 -8.25
N ALA A 369 -21.37 -16.99 -7.41
CA ALA A 369 -19.98 -17.26 -7.76
C ALA A 369 -19.91 -18.24 -8.92
N THR A 370 -19.13 -17.90 -9.94
CA THR A 370 -18.86 -18.85 -11.01
C THR A 370 -17.88 -19.92 -10.53
N VAL A 371 -17.93 -21.08 -11.17
CA VAL A 371 -16.95 -22.15 -10.92
C VAL A 371 -15.51 -21.66 -11.12
N ARG A 372 -15.31 -20.72 -12.06
CA ARG A 372 -14.02 -20.07 -12.29
C ARG A 372 -13.58 -19.25 -11.07
N ASP A 373 -14.46 -18.48 -10.44
CA ASP A 373 -14.11 -17.61 -9.32
C ASP A 373 -13.62 -18.42 -8.12
N LEU A 374 -14.32 -19.51 -7.80
CA LEU A 374 -13.88 -20.46 -6.77
C LEU A 374 -12.53 -21.08 -7.12
N ALA A 375 -12.36 -21.56 -8.36
CA ALA A 375 -11.13 -22.20 -8.78
C ALA A 375 -9.93 -21.23 -8.78
N VAL A 376 -10.14 -19.95 -9.12
CA VAL A 376 -9.12 -18.89 -9.03
C VAL A 376 -8.78 -18.59 -7.57
N ALA A 377 -9.75 -18.52 -6.66
CA ALA A 377 -9.49 -18.33 -5.23
C ALA A 377 -8.64 -19.47 -4.65
N MET A 378 -8.96 -20.72 -5.02
CA MET A 378 -8.17 -21.89 -4.60
C MET A 378 -6.76 -21.90 -5.21
N LEU A 379 -6.63 -21.40 -6.44
CA LEU A 379 -5.35 -21.25 -7.11
C LEU A 379 -4.45 -20.22 -6.42
N GLU A 380 -5.01 -19.10 -5.95
CA GLU A 380 -4.28 -18.11 -5.14
C GLU A 380 -3.81 -18.71 -3.81
N LEU A 381 -4.66 -19.51 -3.15
CA LEU A 381 -4.29 -20.24 -1.94
C LEU A 381 -3.20 -21.32 -2.20
N ALA A 382 -3.22 -21.95 -3.37
CA ALA A 382 -2.20 -22.90 -3.80
C ALA A 382 -0.84 -22.20 -3.98
N ASP A 383 -0.83 -21.05 -4.66
CA ASP A 383 0.36 -20.21 -4.84
C ASP A 383 0.95 -19.76 -3.51
N TRP A 384 0.08 -19.36 -2.56
CA TRP A 384 0.50 -19.03 -1.20
C TRP A 384 1.22 -20.21 -0.54
N ASN A 385 0.59 -21.39 -0.55
CA ASN A 385 1.19 -22.59 0.01
C ASN A 385 2.52 -22.97 -0.67
N LEU A 386 2.62 -22.79 -1.99
CA LEU A 386 3.84 -23.07 -2.75
C LEU A 386 4.98 -22.13 -2.35
N MET A 387 4.71 -20.83 -2.25
CA MET A 387 5.72 -19.82 -1.88
C MET A 387 6.32 -20.09 -0.49
N PHE A 388 5.53 -20.61 0.45
CA PHE A 388 5.95 -20.98 1.79
C PHE A 388 6.35 -22.47 1.93
N GLU A 389 6.64 -23.13 0.81
CA GLU A 389 7.19 -24.50 0.75
C GLU A 389 6.28 -25.58 1.38
N ARG A 390 4.97 -25.30 1.45
CA ARG A 390 3.92 -26.26 1.84
C ARG A 390 3.46 -27.08 0.63
N TRP A 391 4.40 -27.80 0.01
CA TRP A 391 4.21 -28.44 -1.29
C TRP A 391 2.99 -29.37 -1.36
N SER A 392 2.79 -30.22 -0.35
CA SER A 392 1.65 -31.16 -0.36
C SER A 392 0.32 -30.41 -0.43
N ARG A 393 0.15 -29.35 0.38
CA ARG A 393 -1.05 -28.50 0.39
C ARG A 393 -1.21 -27.79 -0.96
N ALA A 394 -0.12 -27.22 -1.48
CA ALA A 394 -0.12 -26.52 -2.75
C ALA A 394 -0.55 -27.43 -3.91
N PHE A 395 0.05 -28.62 -4.05
CA PHE A 395 -0.25 -29.53 -5.15
C PHE A 395 -1.66 -30.10 -5.08
N THR A 396 -2.17 -30.40 -3.88
CA THR A 396 -3.58 -30.77 -3.71
C THR A 396 -4.52 -29.66 -4.18
N LEU A 397 -4.22 -28.41 -3.86
CA LEU A 397 -5.03 -27.26 -4.30
C LEU A 397 -4.91 -27.01 -5.81
N TYR A 398 -3.72 -27.16 -6.40
CA TYR A 398 -3.53 -27.06 -7.85
C TYR A 398 -4.29 -28.14 -8.62
N GLU A 399 -4.19 -29.40 -8.18
CA GLU A 399 -4.93 -30.52 -8.77
C GLU A 399 -6.44 -30.25 -8.73
N PHE A 400 -6.94 -29.79 -7.57
CA PHE A 400 -8.35 -29.51 -7.39
C PHE A 400 -8.84 -28.33 -8.23
N SER A 401 -8.08 -27.22 -8.24
CA SER A 401 -8.37 -26.03 -9.06
C SER A 401 -8.42 -26.40 -10.56
N TYR A 402 -7.46 -27.20 -11.03
CA TYR A 402 -7.43 -27.70 -12.42
C TYR A 402 -8.69 -28.53 -12.74
N LYS A 403 -9.03 -29.51 -11.89
CA LYS A 403 -10.18 -30.39 -12.11
C LYS A 403 -11.49 -29.62 -12.14
N ILE A 404 -11.70 -28.72 -11.18
CA ILE A 404 -12.91 -27.89 -11.15
C ILE A 404 -13.02 -27.02 -12.41
N MET A 405 -11.94 -26.37 -12.85
CA MET A 405 -11.98 -25.59 -14.09
C MET A 405 -12.27 -26.45 -15.31
N ALA A 406 -11.63 -27.62 -15.43
CA ALA A 406 -11.75 -28.49 -16.59
C ALA A 406 -13.11 -29.20 -16.69
N GLU A 407 -13.60 -29.74 -15.57
CA GLU A 407 -14.79 -30.59 -15.55
C GLU A 407 -16.07 -29.77 -15.33
N GLU A 408 -16.12 -29.00 -14.24
CA GLU A 408 -17.31 -28.25 -13.82
C GLU A 408 -17.42 -26.92 -14.55
N GLY A 409 -16.29 -26.19 -14.66
CA GLY A 409 -16.22 -24.91 -15.34
C GLY A 409 -16.21 -25.02 -16.86
N GLN A 410 -16.12 -26.26 -17.39
CA GLN A 410 -16.00 -26.59 -18.81
C GLN A 410 -14.99 -25.68 -19.54
N ALA A 411 -13.91 -25.32 -18.84
CA ALA A 411 -12.92 -24.40 -19.37
C ALA A 411 -12.27 -25.05 -20.60
N THR A 412 -12.16 -24.27 -21.67
CA THR A 412 -11.44 -24.69 -22.87
C THR A 412 -9.96 -24.92 -22.55
N GLN A 413 -9.28 -25.68 -23.40
CA GLN A 413 -7.84 -25.89 -23.24
C GLN A 413 -7.04 -24.57 -23.24
N GLU A 414 -7.50 -23.58 -24.00
CA GLU A 414 -6.91 -22.23 -24.03
C GLU A 414 -7.11 -21.50 -22.69
N GLN A 415 -8.30 -21.59 -22.11
CA GLN A 415 -8.58 -21.01 -20.79
C GLN A 415 -7.73 -21.67 -19.71
N LEU A 416 -7.59 -23.00 -19.71
CA LEU A 416 -6.70 -23.70 -18.78
C LEU A 416 -5.24 -23.31 -19.00
N ALA A 417 -4.80 -23.19 -20.25
CA ALA A 417 -3.45 -22.77 -20.59
C ALA A 417 -3.13 -21.35 -20.07
N SER A 418 -4.12 -20.45 -20.01
CA SER A 418 -3.92 -19.10 -19.46
C SER A 418 -3.54 -19.10 -17.96
N TYR A 419 -3.96 -20.12 -17.21
CA TYR A 419 -3.66 -20.25 -15.78
C TYR A 419 -2.48 -21.19 -15.49
N PHE A 420 -2.32 -22.23 -16.30
CA PHE A 420 -1.49 -23.39 -16.01
C PHE A 420 -0.47 -23.74 -17.10
N GLY A 421 -0.59 -23.16 -18.30
CA GLY A 421 0.18 -23.55 -19.48
C GLY A 421 1.64 -23.14 -19.45
N GLU A 422 1.98 -22.11 -18.69
CA GLU A 422 3.35 -21.64 -18.53
C GLU A 422 3.69 -21.35 -17.06
N PRO A 423 4.98 -21.47 -16.66
CA PRO A 423 5.40 -21.08 -15.34
C PRO A 423 5.15 -19.60 -15.06
N ARG A 424 4.39 -19.29 -14.01
CA ARG A 424 4.03 -17.91 -13.65
C ARG A 424 4.90 -17.42 -12.48
N PRO A 425 5.59 -16.28 -12.58
CA PRO A 425 6.36 -15.74 -11.46
C PRO A 425 5.43 -15.35 -10.31
N LEU A 426 5.64 -15.95 -9.14
CA LEU A 426 4.95 -15.60 -7.88
C LEU A 426 5.78 -14.64 -7.04
N TYR A 427 7.10 -14.79 -7.11
CA TYR A 427 8.07 -13.88 -6.52
C TYR A 427 9.28 -13.80 -7.45
N LEU A 428 9.59 -12.60 -7.93
CA LEU A 428 10.78 -12.32 -8.72
C LEU A 428 11.44 -11.07 -8.15
N PRO A 429 12.48 -11.20 -7.31
CA PRO A 429 13.14 -10.04 -6.74
C PRO A 429 13.93 -9.29 -7.81
N LEU A 430 13.93 -7.97 -7.70
CA LEU A 430 14.70 -7.10 -8.56
C LEU A 430 16.15 -7.07 -8.06
N PRO A 431 17.15 -7.33 -8.92
CA PRO A 431 18.54 -7.18 -8.54
C PRO A 431 18.85 -5.69 -8.30
N GLY A 432 19.66 -5.40 -7.27
CA GLY A 432 20.15 -4.03 -7.08
C GLY A 432 21.03 -3.59 -8.25
N GLY A 433 21.00 -2.30 -8.60
CA GLY A 433 21.76 -1.74 -9.72
C GLY A 433 23.28 -1.93 -9.59
N PRO A 434 24.05 -1.59 -10.64
CA PRO A 434 25.51 -1.70 -10.58
C PRO A 434 26.07 -0.85 -9.45
N THR A 435 27.19 -1.29 -8.88
CA THR A 435 27.84 -0.56 -7.79
C THR A 435 28.42 0.73 -8.35
N ALA A 436 27.92 1.89 -7.90
CA ALA A 436 28.40 3.19 -8.38
C ALA A 436 29.87 3.40 -7.98
N SER A 437 30.67 3.91 -8.93
CA SER A 437 32.04 4.34 -8.72
C SER A 437 32.09 5.88 -8.66
N PRO A 438 33.03 6.53 -7.95
CA PRO A 438 33.18 7.99 -8.06
C PRO A 438 33.33 8.47 -9.51
N ALA A 439 33.88 7.63 -10.40
CA ALA A 439 34.03 7.91 -11.83
C ALA A 439 32.72 7.90 -12.63
N SER A 440 31.64 7.29 -12.11
CA SER A 440 30.34 7.24 -12.81
C SER A 440 29.55 8.55 -12.79
N ILE A 441 29.98 9.54 -12.00
CA ILE A 441 29.31 10.85 -11.87
C ILE A 441 29.42 11.68 -13.18
N LEU A 442 30.46 11.45 -13.98
CA LEU A 442 30.75 12.19 -15.21
C LEU A 442 30.48 11.39 -16.49
N ALA A 443 29.97 10.16 -16.35
CA ALA A 443 29.83 9.22 -17.45
C ALA A 443 28.41 9.24 -18.04
N VAL A 444 28.30 8.90 -19.32
CA VAL A 444 27.01 8.87 -20.03
C VAL A 444 26.23 7.62 -19.59
N PRO A 445 24.94 7.76 -19.21
CA PRO A 445 24.12 6.60 -18.89
C PRO A 445 23.97 5.72 -20.13
N THR A 446 24.39 4.47 -20.00
CA THR A 446 24.36 3.44 -21.04
C THR A 446 23.47 2.30 -20.58
N GLN A 447 22.76 1.67 -21.52
CA GLN A 447 21.90 0.52 -21.24
C GLN A 447 22.69 -0.78 -21.35
N GLY A 448 22.63 -1.60 -20.31
CA GLY A 448 23.19 -2.94 -20.26
C GLY A 448 22.09 -4.00 -20.10
N PHE A 449 22.45 -5.27 -20.30
CA PHE A 449 21.56 -6.39 -20.06
C PHE A 449 22.29 -7.64 -19.56
N VAL A 450 21.53 -8.53 -18.91
CA VAL A 450 21.94 -9.89 -18.58
C VAL A 450 20.83 -10.84 -18.99
N GLU A 451 21.15 -11.85 -19.78
CA GLU A 451 20.28 -12.94 -20.17
C GLU A 451 20.68 -14.23 -19.45
N MET A 452 19.71 -14.80 -18.73
CA MET A 452 19.88 -16.01 -17.93
C MET A 452 18.99 -17.12 -18.48
N ALA A 453 19.58 -18.28 -18.79
CA ALA A 453 18.84 -19.50 -19.08
C ALA A 453 18.59 -20.29 -17.80
N TYR A 454 17.38 -20.84 -17.66
CA TYR A 454 16.99 -21.57 -16.46
C TYR A 454 15.88 -22.60 -16.71
N THR A 455 15.65 -23.44 -15.69
CA THR A 455 14.56 -24.42 -15.63
C THR A 455 13.71 -24.14 -14.40
N VAL A 456 12.40 -24.06 -14.54
CA VAL A 456 11.46 -24.07 -13.40
C VAL A 456 11.09 -25.52 -13.11
N THR A 457 11.38 -25.98 -11.89
CA THR A 457 11.01 -27.34 -11.46
C THR A 457 9.53 -27.46 -11.16
N GLU A 458 9.05 -28.69 -11.01
CA GLU A 458 7.71 -29.02 -10.51
C GLU A 458 7.41 -28.39 -9.14
N ARG A 459 8.42 -28.01 -8.36
CA ARG A 459 8.27 -27.30 -7.07
C ARG A 459 8.31 -25.77 -7.21
N GLY A 460 8.32 -25.24 -8.43
CA GLY A 460 8.35 -23.79 -8.65
C GLY A 460 9.70 -23.13 -8.34
N GLN A 461 10.78 -23.92 -8.25
CA GLN A 461 12.12 -23.43 -7.96
C GLN A 461 12.96 -23.36 -9.22
N ILE A 462 13.93 -22.45 -9.26
CA ILE A 462 14.86 -22.35 -10.37
C ILE A 462 16.00 -23.37 -10.23
N ARG A 463 16.29 -24.12 -11.31
CA ARG A 463 17.49 -24.95 -11.49
C ARG A 463 18.16 -24.68 -12.83
N LYS A 464 19.38 -25.23 -13.01
CA LYS A 464 20.19 -25.09 -14.24
C LYS A 464 20.37 -23.62 -14.69
N LEU A 465 20.51 -22.72 -13.72
CA LEU A 465 20.65 -21.28 -13.95
C LEU A 465 22.04 -20.95 -14.49
N THR A 466 22.11 -20.42 -15.71
CA THR A 466 23.35 -20.10 -16.43
C THR A 466 23.23 -18.76 -17.14
N THR A 467 24.33 -18.00 -17.27
CA THR A 467 24.34 -16.79 -18.11
C THR A 467 24.47 -17.23 -19.57
N VAL A 468 23.60 -16.72 -20.45
CA VAL A 468 23.68 -16.92 -21.90
C VAL A 468 24.41 -15.75 -22.56
N ALA A 469 24.07 -14.53 -22.15
CA ALA A 469 24.69 -13.31 -22.65
C ALA A 469 24.66 -12.22 -21.57
N SER A 470 25.66 -11.33 -21.55
CA SER A 470 25.65 -10.13 -20.72
C SER A 470 26.44 -9.01 -21.38
N GLU A 471 25.94 -7.79 -21.23
CA GLU A 471 26.55 -6.58 -21.74
C GLU A 471 26.37 -5.44 -20.71
N PRO A 472 27.46 -4.87 -20.18
CA PRO A 472 28.84 -5.34 -20.27
C PRO A 472 29.02 -6.67 -19.51
N PRO A 473 30.01 -7.49 -19.91
CA PRO A 473 30.22 -8.80 -19.32
C PRO A 473 30.55 -8.72 -17.83
N ASP A 474 30.04 -9.67 -17.06
CA ASP A 474 30.27 -9.89 -15.62
C ASP A 474 29.86 -8.76 -14.66
N LEU A 475 29.38 -7.62 -15.15
CA LEU A 475 29.03 -6.47 -14.31
C LEU A 475 27.83 -6.76 -13.39
N MET A 476 26.81 -7.39 -13.94
CA MET A 476 25.53 -7.62 -13.27
C MET A 476 25.17 -9.10 -13.10
N ASP A 477 25.90 -10.02 -13.74
CA ASP A 477 25.68 -11.46 -13.73
C ASP A 477 25.46 -12.03 -12.34
N PHE A 478 26.34 -11.69 -11.39
CA PHE A 478 26.26 -12.22 -10.03
C PHE A 478 25.00 -11.74 -9.30
N LYS A 479 24.67 -10.45 -9.38
CA LYS A 479 23.50 -9.86 -8.72
C LYS A 479 22.21 -10.42 -9.30
N VAL A 480 22.11 -10.50 -10.63
CA VAL A 480 20.96 -11.10 -11.34
C VAL A 480 20.82 -12.57 -10.97
N ARG A 481 21.90 -13.34 -10.98
CA ARG A 481 21.89 -14.77 -10.60
C ARG A 481 21.46 -14.97 -9.14
N LYS A 482 21.94 -14.12 -8.22
CA LYS A 482 21.56 -14.15 -6.81
C LYS A 482 20.06 -13.87 -6.63
N ALA A 483 19.52 -12.88 -7.32
CA ALA A 483 18.09 -12.58 -7.30
C ALA A 483 17.26 -13.76 -7.84
N MET A 484 17.61 -14.27 -9.03
CA MET A 484 16.92 -15.39 -9.68
C MET A 484 16.89 -16.67 -8.81
N ARG A 485 17.96 -17.00 -8.08
CA ARG A 485 17.96 -18.16 -7.16
C ARG A 485 16.88 -18.11 -6.08
N THR A 486 16.42 -16.93 -5.74
CA THR A 486 15.41 -16.72 -4.69
C THR A 486 14.00 -16.56 -5.25
N ALA A 487 13.87 -16.48 -6.57
CA ALA A 487 12.57 -16.41 -7.23
C ALA A 487 11.73 -17.68 -6.95
N ARG A 488 10.42 -17.51 -7.02
CA ARG A 488 9.41 -18.58 -6.88
C ARG A 488 8.41 -18.45 -8.03
N PHE A 489 8.08 -19.58 -8.63
CA PHE A 489 7.17 -19.67 -9.75
C PHE A 489 6.04 -20.65 -9.41
N ARG A 490 4.83 -20.38 -9.89
CA ARG A 490 3.86 -21.44 -10.13
C ARG A 490 4.43 -22.30 -11.26
N PRO A 491 4.63 -23.61 -11.08
CA PRO A 491 5.08 -24.47 -12.16
C PRO A 491 4.01 -24.56 -13.26
N ARG A 492 4.41 -25.03 -14.44
CA ARG A 492 3.43 -25.48 -15.44
C ARG A 492 2.63 -26.64 -14.85
N ILE A 493 1.32 -26.66 -15.04
CA ILE A 493 0.44 -27.72 -14.54
C ILE A 493 -0.27 -28.35 -15.73
N GLU A 494 -0.06 -29.66 -15.89
CA GLU A 494 -0.65 -30.46 -16.95
C GLU A 494 -1.53 -31.53 -16.31
N ALA A 495 -2.82 -31.57 -16.66
CA ALA A 495 -3.78 -32.52 -16.09
C ALA A 495 -3.78 -32.53 -14.54
N GLY A 496 -3.59 -31.37 -13.91
CA GLY A 496 -3.53 -31.22 -12.45
C GLY A 496 -2.20 -31.60 -11.81
N VAL A 497 -1.19 -32.01 -12.59
CA VAL A 497 0.14 -32.38 -12.09
C VAL A 497 1.18 -31.32 -12.45
N ALA A 498 2.01 -30.93 -11.50
CA ALA A 498 3.09 -29.97 -11.75
C ALA A 498 4.21 -30.58 -12.60
N VAL A 499 4.62 -29.88 -13.66
CA VAL A 499 5.61 -30.31 -14.64
C VAL A 499 6.77 -29.31 -14.72
N SER A 500 7.99 -29.84 -14.78
CA SER A 500 9.21 -29.05 -14.96
C SER A 500 9.28 -28.45 -16.37
N THR A 501 9.61 -27.17 -16.48
CA THR A 501 9.75 -26.45 -17.75
C THR A 501 11.18 -25.96 -17.90
N ALA A 502 11.88 -26.46 -18.92
CA ALA A 502 13.29 -26.15 -19.20
C ALA A 502 13.45 -25.05 -20.26
N ASN A 503 14.68 -24.55 -20.40
CA ASN A 503 15.10 -23.61 -21.45
C ASN A 503 14.36 -22.26 -21.42
N LEU A 504 13.95 -21.81 -20.23
CA LEU A 504 13.37 -20.48 -20.06
C LEU A 504 14.49 -19.44 -20.08
N ILE A 505 14.20 -18.26 -20.63
CA ILE A 505 15.15 -17.14 -20.72
C ILE A 505 14.58 -15.95 -19.96
N TYR A 506 15.39 -15.38 -19.08
CA TYR A 506 15.08 -14.14 -18.37
C TYR A 506 16.10 -13.08 -18.79
N ARG A 507 15.61 -11.97 -19.33
CA ARG A 507 16.43 -10.80 -19.68
C ARG A 507 16.19 -9.69 -18.68
N HIS A 508 17.24 -9.33 -17.94
CA HIS A 508 17.25 -8.16 -17.09
C HIS A 508 17.98 -7.02 -17.80
N ARG A 509 17.38 -5.83 -17.83
CA ARG A 509 18.01 -4.60 -18.33
C ARG A 509 18.34 -3.70 -17.16
N PHE A 510 19.48 -3.02 -17.23
CA PHE A 510 19.95 -2.11 -16.19
C PHE A 510 20.74 -0.97 -16.81
N GLU A 511 20.79 0.15 -16.11
CA GLU A 511 21.61 1.29 -16.48
C GLU A 511 22.98 1.18 -15.82
N TYR A 512 24.02 1.51 -16.57
CA TYR A 512 25.38 1.65 -16.06
C TYR A 512 26.07 2.82 -16.73
N PHE A 513 27.18 3.24 -16.14
CA PHE A 513 27.92 4.41 -16.59
C PHE A 513 29.25 3.94 -17.18
N SER A 514 29.41 4.13 -18.49
CA SER A 514 30.66 3.81 -19.19
C SER A 514 31.58 5.04 -19.18
N LEU A 515 32.86 4.83 -18.86
CA LEU A 515 33.87 5.86 -19.11
C LEU A 515 34.04 6.00 -20.63
N PRO A 516 34.22 7.22 -21.17
CA PRO A 516 34.53 7.40 -22.59
C PRO A 516 35.74 6.53 -22.94
N GLU A 517 35.65 5.76 -24.01
CA GLU A 517 36.78 5.01 -24.53
C GLU A 517 37.92 5.99 -24.79
N THR A 518 38.92 6.03 -23.91
CA THR A 518 40.22 6.57 -24.29
C THR A 518 40.72 5.65 -25.38
N VAL A 519 40.75 6.15 -26.61
CA VAL A 519 41.41 5.54 -27.76
C VAL A 519 42.86 5.29 -27.37
N ASP A 520 43.17 4.12 -26.80
CA ASP A 520 44.50 3.51 -26.90
C ASP A 520 44.49 2.04 -26.44
N SER A 521 43.90 1.16 -27.24
CA SER A 521 44.19 -0.29 -27.19
C SER A 521 45.28 -0.70 -28.19
N SER A 522 45.93 0.25 -28.88
CA SER A 522 47.01 -0.02 -29.83
C SER A 522 48.43 0.07 -29.25
N ALA A 523 48.64 0.61 -28.05
CA ALA A 523 50.00 0.84 -27.53
C ALA A 523 50.57 -0.25 -26.58
N LYS A 524 49.86 -1.36 -26.32
CA LYS A 524 50.34 -2.43 -25.43
C LYS A 524 50.86 -3.70 -26.10
N GLN A 525 50.95 -3.74 -27.43
CA GLN A 525 51.58 -4.84 -28.18
C GLN A 525 52.95 -4.51 -28.79
N SER A 526 53.42 -3.27 -28.71
CA SER A 526 54.71 -2.84 -29.29
C SER A 526 55.88 -2.72 -28.30
N ALA A 527 55.67 -3.00 -27.01
CA ALA A 527 56.72 -2.92 -25.98
C ALA A 527 57.24 -4.30 -25.48
N GLN A 528 57.03 -5.37 -26.25
CA GLN A 528 57.52 -6.72 -25.94
C GLN A 528 58.34 -7.35 -27.08
N GLY A 529 58.75 -6.56 -28.09
CA GLY A 529 59.44 -7.03 -29.29
C GLY A 529 60.89 -6.55 -29.52
N GLU A 530 61.44 -5.66 -28.68
CA GLU A 530 62.77 -5.06 -28.91
C GLU A 530 63.73 -5.20 -27.73
N GLU A 531 63.87 -6.41 -27.18
CA GLU A 531 64.99 -6.73 -26.26
C GLU A 531 65.58 -8.11 -26.55
N ASN A 532 65.85 -8.40 -27.84
CA ASN A 532 66.69 -9.53 -28.24
C ASN A 532 67.30 -9.31 -29.64
N ALA A 533 68.30 -8.42 -29.72
CA ALA A 533 69.23 -8.39 -30.84
C ALA A 533 70.59 -7.89 -30.35
N ALA A 534 71.46 -8.83 -29.96
CA ALA A 534 72.89 -8.59 -29.79
C ALA A 534 73.55 -8.37 -31.17
N PRO A 535 74.55 -7.47 -31.31
CA PRO A 535 75.36 -7.42 -32.51
C PRO A 535 76.61 -8.30 -32.35
N GLU A 536 76.73 -9.29 -33.21
CA GLU A 536 78.03 -9.89 -33.58
C GLU A 536 78.84 -8.87 -34.39
N ALA A 537 80.09 -8.62 -33.99
CA ALA A 537 81.11 -8.10 -34.89
C ALA A 537 82.53 -8.45 -34.38
N SER A 538 83.13 -9.40 -35.11
CA SER A 538 84.57 -9.60 -35.43
C SER A 538 85.62 -9.64 -34.32
#